data_AF-A0AAE9NMF7-F1
#
_entry.id   AF-A0AAE9NMF7-F1
#
_cell.length_a   1.000
_cell.length_b   1.000
_cell.length_c   1.000
_cell.angle_alpha   90.00
_cell.angle_beta   90.00
_cell.angle_gamma   90.00
#
_symmetry.space_group_name_H-M   'P 1'
#
loop_
_entity.id
_entity.type
_entity.pdbx_description
1 polymer ?
#
loop_
_entity_poly.entity_id
_entity_poly.type
_entity_poly.pdbx_seq_one_letter_code
_entity_poly.pdbx_strand_id
1 'polypeptide(L)'
;MRKKGMPRFSQILLAIAAIFSAMMASMFGALYFMLYWPYRNQFNELGRYFDEEDNVVYHESASTFLCPTVFFIILTLLAVALGIKRYRDVTRPTTKQQ
;
A
#
# COMPACT_ATOMS: atom_id res chain seq x y z
N MET A 1 -0.26 -26.40 -29.60
CA MET A 1 -0.60 -26.50 -28.16
C MET A 1 -1.01 -25.12 -27.63
N ARG A 2 -2.31 -24.86 -27.47
CA ARG A 2 -2.83 -23.56 -27.00
C ARG A 2 -3.08 -23.67 -25.50
N LYS A 3 -2.23 -23.07 -24.66
CA LYS A 3 -2.51 -22.92 -23.21
C LYS A 3 -3.71 -21.98 -23.05
N LYS A 4 -4.91 -22.56 -23.13
CA LYS A 4 -6.20 -21.89 -22.98
C LYS A 4 -6.64 -22.06 -21.52
N GLY A 5 -6.23 -21.13 -20.68
CA GLY A 5 -6.44 -21.10 -19.23
C GLY A 5 -5.15 -20.61 -18.58
N MET A 6 -5.01 -19.38 -18.10
CA MET A 6 -5.83 -18.77 -17.06
C MET A 6 -5.75 -17.22 -17.12
N PRO A 7 -6.59 -16.53 -17.90
CA PRO A 7 -6.65 -15.06 -17.84
C PRO A 7 -7.26 -14.58 -16.51
N ARG A 8 -8.29 -15.27 -16.00
CA ARG A 8 -9.04 -14.89 -14.79
C ARG A 8 -8.24 -15.05 -13.50
N PHE A 9 -7.48 -16.14 -13.36
CA PHE A 9 -6.74 -16.42 -12.12
C PHE A 9 -5.68 -15.35 -11.83
N SER A 10 -4.92 -14.92 -12.86
CA SER A 10 -3.92 -13.86 -12.70
C SER A 10 -4.54 -12.50 -12.33
N GLN A 11 -5.72 -12.18 -12.85
CA GLN A 11 -6.43 -10.94 -12.50
C GLN A 11 -6.98 -10.98 -11.08
N ILE A 12 -7.54 -12.12 -10.66
CA ILE A 12 -8.00 -12.32 -9.28
C ILE A 12 -6.83 -12.19 -8.31
N LEU A 13 -5.68 -12.80 -8.62
CA LEU A 13 -4.49 -12.70 -7.78
C LEU A 13 -3.97 -11.26 -7.68
N LEU A 14 -3.93 -10.53 -8.80
CA LEU A 14 -3.55 -9.11 -8.80
C LEU A 14 -4.54 -8.25 -7.99
N ALA A 15 -5.83 -8.55 -8.07
CA ALA A 15 -6.85 -7.85 -7.28
C ALA A 15 -6.69 -8.11 -5.78
N ILE A 16 -6.47 -9.37 -5.38
CA ILE A 16 -6.20 -9.73 -3.98
C ILE A 16 -4.92 -9.02 -3.49
N ALA A 17 -3.85 -9.05 -4.28
CA ALA A 17 -2.59 -8.37 -3.94
C ALA A 17 -2.78 -6.85 -3.79
N ALA A 18 -3.57 -6.23 -4.67
CA ALA A 18 -3.88 -4.80 -4.59
C ALA A 18 -4.69 -4.48 -3.31
N ILE A 19 -5.73 -5.25 -3.01
CA ILE A 19 -6.56 -5.06 -1.81
C ILE A 19 -5.71 -5.22 -0.55
N PHE A 20 -4.93 -6.30 -0.47
CA PHE A 20 -4.05 -6.56 0.66
C PHE A 20 -3.04 -5.43 0.86
N SER A 21 -2.40 -5.00 -0.22
CA SER A 21 -1.43 -3.89 -0.16
C SER A 21 -2.10 -2.58 0.28
N ALA A 22 -3.32 -2.29 -0.19
CA ALA A 22 -4.06 -1.11 0.21
C ALA A 22 -4.45 -1.15 1.70
N MET A 23 -4.82 -2.32 2.23
CA MET A 23 -5.10 -2.51 3.65
C MET A 23 -3.84 -2.28 4.48
N MET A 24 -2.69 -2.85 4.09
CA MET A 24 -1.43 -2.65 4.79
C MET A 24 -0.96 -1.19 4.74
N ALA A 25 -1.08 -0.52 3.60
CA ALA A 25 -0.81 0.91 3.47
C ALA A 25 -1.68 1.74 4.43
N SER A 26 -2.98 1.45 4.48
CA SER A 26 -3.91 2.13 5.39
C SER A 26 -3.54 1.89 6.86
N MET A 27 -3.20 0.64 7.22
CA MET A 27 -2.83 0.29 8.59
C MET A 27 -1.55 1.00 9.04
N PHE A 28 -0.47 0.94 8.26
CA PHE A 28 0.77 1.62 8.60
C PHE A 28 0.64 3.14 8.53
N GLY A 29 -0.14 3.66 7.58
CA GLY A 29 -0.41 5.09 7.48
C GLY A 29 -1.20 5.60 8.68
N ALA A 30 -2.16 4.82 9.17
CA ALA A 30 -2.89 5.13 10.41
C ALA A 30 -1.97 5.10 11.63
N LEU A 31 -1.09 4.10 11.75
CA LEU A 31 -0.10 4.06 12.85
C LEU A 31 0.85 5.26 12.80
N TYR A 32 1.36 5.63 11.62
CA TYR A 32 2.17 6.83 11.43
C TYR A 32 1.41 8.10 11.83
N PHE A 33 0.15 8.22 11.41
CA PHE A 33 -0.67 9.39 11.69
C PHE A 33 -1.11 9.48 13.15
N MET A 34 -1.36 8.37 13.83
CA MET A 34 -1.77 8.36 15.24
C MET A 34 -0.60 8.51 16.19
N LEU A 35 0.54 7.86 15.90
CA LEU A 35 1.65 7.73 16.85
C LEU A 35 2.79 8.73 16.62
N TYR A 36 2.88 9.34 15.44
CA TYR A 36 4.01 10.21 15.08
C TYR A 36 3.58 11.58 14.59
N TRP A 37 2.71 11.65 13.58
CA TRP A 37 2.46 12.91 12.85
C TRP A 37 2.04 14.10 13.72
N PRO A 38 1.13 13.98 14.70
CA PRO A 38 0.68 15.10 15.54
C PRO A 38 1.82 15.61 16.44
N TYR A 39 2.64 14.67 16.93
CA TYR A 39 3.69 14.89 17.92
C TYR A 39 5.08 15.14 17.33
N ARG A 40 5.21 15.14 15.98
CA ARG A 40 6.49 15.20 15.25
C ARG A 40 7.43 16.35 15.62
N ASN A 41 6.89 17.43 16.19
CA ASN A 41 7.64 18.62 16.61
C ASN A 41 7.77 18.75 18.14
N GLN A 42 7.30 17.76 18.91
CA GLN A 42 7.24 17.79 20.37
C GLN A 42 8.19 16.79 21.03
N PHE A 43 8.88 15.97 20.25
CA PHE A 43 9.87 15.02 20.78
C PHE A 43 11.06 15.76 21.40
N ASN A 44 11.48 15.31 22.59
CA ASN A 44 12.69 15.81 23.24
C ASN A 44 13.97 15.21 22.62
N GLU A 45 15.13 15.57 23.16
CA GLU A 45 16.45 15.08 22.71
C GLU A 45 16.60 13.54 22.77
N LEU A 46 15.73 12.86 23.52
CA LEU A 46 15.71 11.40 23.64
C LEU A 46 14.68 10.75 22.70
N GLY A 47 14.06 11.52 21.79
CA GLY A 47 13.07 11.03 20.84
C GLY A 47 11.75 10.62 21.48
N ARG A 48 11.37 11.22 22.61
CA ARG A 48 10.16 10.89 23.37
C ARG A 48 9.29 12.11 23.62
N TYR A 49 7.98 11.92 23.57
CA TYR A 49 6.98 12.90 23.97
C TYR A 49 6.03 12.24 24.96
N PHE A 50 5.79 12.88 26.10
CA PHE A 50 4.82 12.40 27.10
C PHE A 50 3.57 13.27 27.00
N ASP A 51 2.45 12.62 26.74
CA ASP A 51 1.14 13.24 26.72
C ASP A 51 0.51 13.16 28.12
N GLU A 52 0.40 14.30 28.79
CA GLU A 52 -0.14 14.38 30.15
C GLU A 52 -1.64 14.12 30.21
N GLU A 53 -2.39 14.41 29.13
CA GLU A 53 -3.84 14.24 29.10
C GLU A 53 -4.20 12.75 29.08
N ASP A 54 -3.57 12.01 28.18
CA ASP A 54 -3.82 10.57 27.99
C ASP A 54 -2.87 9.66 28.80
N ASN A 55 -1.87 10.23 29.48
CA ASN A 55 -0.79 9.51 30.18
C ASN A 55 -0.06 8.50 29.27
N VAL A 56 0.20 8.88 28.01
CA VAL A 56 0.85 8.04 26.99
C VAL A 56 2.22 8.60 26.60
N VAL A 57 3.18 7.71 26.34
CA VAL A 57 4.49 8.08 25.78
C VAL A 57 4.52 7.76 24.29
N TYR A 58 4.72 8.78 23.47
CA TYR A 58 4.97 8.67 22.04
C TYR A 58 6.47 8.67 21.75
N HIS A 59 6.85 7.96 20.68
CA HIS A 59 8.25 7.79 20.30
C HIS A 59 8.49 8.25 18.86
N GLU A 60 9.61 8.95 18.66
CA GLU A 60 10.05 9.39 17.33
C GLU A 60 10.29 8.21 16.38
N SER A 61 10.61 7.03 16.91
CA SER A 61 10.75 5.79 16.14
C SER A 61 9.46 5.38 15.41
N ALA A 62 8.29 5.87 15.82
CA ALA A 62 7.05 5.67 15.08
C ALA A 62 7.07 6.33 13.68
N SER A 63 7.99 7.25 13.40
CA SER A 63 8.26 7.75 12.04
C SER A 63 8.57 6.62 11.05
N THR A 64 9.13 5.51 11.52
CA THR A 64 9.49 4.36 10.70
C THR A 64 8.30 3.73 9.99
N PHE A 65 7.06 3.92 10.48
CA PHE A 65 5.84 3.46 9.81
C PHE A 65 5.59 4.15 8.46
N LEU A 66 6.21 5.30 8.19
CA LEU A 66 6.10 5.95 6.88
C LEU A 66 6.67 5.08 5.75
N CYS A 67 7.81 4.43 6.00
CA CYS A 67 8.49 3.60 5.01
C CYS A 67 7.62 2.43 4.50
N PRO A 68 7.08 1.53 5.36
CA PRO A 68 6.18 0.49 4.90
C PRO A 68 4.88 1.06 4.31
N THR A 69 4.37 2.18 4.80
CA THR A 69 3.19 2.86 4.21
C THR A 69 3.42 3.18 2.73
N VAL A 70 4.51 3.90 2.43
CA VAL A 70 4.88 4.28 1.06
C VAL A 70 5.14 3.03 0.20
N PHE A 71 5.84 2.04 0.76
CA PHE A 71 6.09 0.77 0.07
C PHE A 71 4.79 0.08 -0.37
N PHE A 72 3.82 -0.06 0.52
CA PHE A 72 2.55 -0.70 0.21
C PHE A 72 1.65 0.14 -0.73
N ILE A 73 1.73 1.48 -0.68
CA ILE A 73 1.10 2.34 -1.69
C ILE A 73 1.66 2.02 -3.07
N ILE A 74 2.99 1.94 -3.22
CA ILE A 74 3.64 1.62 -4.49
C ILE A 74 3.20 0.24 -4.99
N LEU A 75 3.19 -0.79 -4.12
CA LEU A 75 2.72 -2.13 -4.49
C LEU A 75 1.27 -2.13 -4.96
N THR A 76 0.40 -1.39 -4.28
CA THR A 76 -1.01 -1.24 -4.67
C THR A 76 -1.13 -0.65 -6.08
N LEU A 77 -0.43 0.45 -6.34
CA LEU A 77 -0.43 1.12 -7.65
C LEU A 77 0.13 0.21 -8.75
N LEU A 78 1.21 -0.53 -8.48
CA LEU A 78 1.78 -1.49 -9.41
C LEU A 78 0.80 -2.63 -9.73
N ALA A 79 0.17 -3.21 -8.71
CA ALA A 79 -0.80 -4.30 -8.90
C ALA A 79 -2.01 -3.83 -9.75
N VAL A 80 -2.52 -2.63 -9.48
CA VAL A 80 -3.61 -2.02 -10.26
C VAL A 80 -3.16 -1.73 -11.70
N ALA A 81 -2.00 -1.10 -11.89
CA ALA A 81 -1.49 -0.78 -13.22
C ALA A 81 -1.26 -2.03 -14.07
N LEU A 82 -0.68 -3.09 -13.49
CA LEU A 82 -0.51 -4.38 -14.14
C LEU A 82 -1.86 -5.05 -14.43
N GLY A 83 -2.83 -4.96 -13.52
CA GLY A 83 -4.20 -5.43 -13.72
C GLY A 83 -4.89 -4.77 -14.91
N ILE A 84 -4.83 -3.43 -15.00
CA ILE A 84 -5.39 -2.65 -16.11
C ILE A 84 -4.69 -2.98 -17.43
N LYS A 85 -3.35 -3.02 -17.43
CA LYS A 85 -2.57 -3.40 -18.63
C LYS A 85 -2.99 -4.77 -19.13
N ARG A 86 -3.10 -5.76 -18.22
CA ARG A 86 -3.51 -7.12 -18.55
C ARG A 86 -4.94 -7.18 -19.07
N TYR A 87 -5.87 -6.45 -18.46
CA TYR A 87 -7.25 -6.37 -18.93
C TYR A 87 -7.32 -5.83 -20.36
N ARG A 88 -6.61 -4.73 -20.63
CA ARG A 88 -6.53 -4.12 -21.97
C ARG A 88 -5.93 -5.07 -23.01
N ASP A 89 -4.88 -5.80 -22.66
CA ASP A 89 -4.24 -6.75 -23.59
C ASP A 89 -5.18 -7.91 -23.95
N VAL A 90 -6.07 -8.33 -23.04
CA VAL A 90 -7.06 -9.38 -23.30
C VAL A 90 -8.26 -8.88 -24.12
N THR A 91 -8.66 -7.62 -23.95
CA THR A 91 -9.84 -7.03 -24.62
C THR A 91 -9.53 -6.34 -25.95
N ARG A 92 -8.27 -6.15 -26.31
CA ARG A 92 -7.88 -5.58 -27.62
C ARG A 92 -8.42 -6.45 -28.77
N PRO A 93 -9.24 -5.91 -29.69
CA PRO A 93 -9.69 -6.64 -30.86
C PRO A 93 -8.50 -6.98 -31.77
N THR A 94 -8.45 -8.21 -32.28
CA THR A 94 -7.49 -8.67 -33.29
C THR A 94 -7.80 -8.03 -34.65
N THR A 95 -7.56 -6.74 -34.78
CA THR A 95 -7.77 -6.00 -36.03
C THR A 95 -6.43 -5.79 -36.75
N LYS A 96 -5.70 -6.86 -37.05
CA LYS A 96 -4.59 -6.85 -38.03
C LYS A 96 -4.28 -8.29 -38.46
N GLN A 97 -5.10 -8.90 -39.31
CA GLN A 97 -4.70 -9.91 -40.30
C GLN A 97 -5.85 -10.06 -41.32
N GLN A 98 -5.96 -9.08 -42.21
CA GLN A 98 -6.49 -9.28 -43.57
C GLN A 98 -5.38 -8.88 -44.53
#